data_AF-A0A948WUG3-F1
#
_entry.id   AF-A0A948WUG3-F1
#
_cell.length_a   1.000
_cell.length_b   1.000
_cell.length_c   1.000
_cell.angle_alpha   90.00
_cell.angle_beta   90.00
_cell.angle_gamma   90.00
#
_symmetry.space_group_name_H-M   'P 1'
#
loop_
_entity.id
_entity.type
_entity.pdbx_description
1 polymer ?
#
loop_
_entity_poly.entity_id
_entity_poly.type
_entity_poly.pdbx_seq_one_letter_code
_entity_poly.pdbx_strand_id
1 'polypeptide(L)'
;MMNQVLVVICVVLLVLCMAVPLKKTGITRKYPWIQRILSLHIWFGWLLVMFGCWHGIVSGKAPAMISGKLAWMVLLGFMIVSTVQSKIGKKCMPKVHGGVSLLVIGLVALHAIHGLMT
;
A
#
# COMPACT_ATOMS: atom_id res chain seq x y z
N MET A 1 17.45 10.74 8.42
CA MET A 1 17.18 9.70 9.42
C MET A 1 15.69 9.39 9.52
N MET A 2 14.86 10.23 10.17
CA MET A 2 13.41 9.95 10.36
C MET A 2 12.67 9.70 9.04
N ASN A 3 12.93 10.50 8.01
CA ASN A 3 12.28 10.33 6.71
C ASN A 3 12.57 8.96 6.06
N GLN A 4 13.81 8.50 6.13
CA GLN A 4 14.22 7.21 5.56
C GLN A 4 13.61 6.04 6.32
N VAL A 5 13.53 6.12 7.65
CA VAL A 5 12.86 5.11 8.48
C VAL A 5 11.39 4.98 8.07
N LEU A 6 10.69 6.09 7.86
CA LEU A 6 9.31 6.07 7.38
C LEU A 6 9.17 5.45 5.99
N VAL A 7 10.07 5.78 5.06
CA VAL A 7 10.07 5.18 3.72
C VAL A 7 10.26 3.66 3.82
N VAL A 8 11.23 3.20 4.61
CA VAL A 8 11.48 1.77 4.82
C VAL A 8 10.25 1.08 5.42
N ILE A 9 9.62 1.67 6.43
CA ILE A 9 8.38 1.17 7.02
C ILE A 9 7.29 1.06 5.93
N CYS A 10 7.04 2.12 5.16
CA CYS A 10 6.04 2.10 4.09
C CYS A 10 6.31 1.03 3.03
N VAL A 11 7.57 0.86 2.59
CA VAL A 11 7.95 -0.17 1.62
C VAL A 11 7.73 -1.57 2.19
N VAL A 12 8.13 -1.81 3.44
CA VAL A 12 7.90 -3.09 4.13
C VAL A 12 6.41 -3.40 4.20
N LEU A 13 5.59 -2.45 4.64
CA LEU A 13 4.13 -2.61 4.69
C LEU A 13 3.51 -2.87 3.31
N LEU A 14 3.99 -2.18 2.27
CA LEU A 14 3.54 -2.40 0.89
C LEU A 14 3.87 -3.83 0.41
N VAL A 15 5.09 -4.31 0.67
CA VAL A 15 5.52 -5.67 0.32
C VAL A 15 4.69 -6.71 1.09
N LEU A 16 4.43 -6.49 2.37
CA LEU A 16 3.54 -7.34 3.18
C LEU A 16 2.12 -7.40 2.59
N CYS A 17 1.58 -6.28 2.10
CA CYS A 17 0.29 -6.25 1.40
C CYS A 17 0.33 -7.02 0.07
N MET A 18 1.43 -6.96 -0.67
CA MET A 18 1.62 -7.72 -1.92
C MET A 18 1.87 -9.21 -1.70
N ALA A 19 2.33 -9.60 -0.51
CA ALA A 19 2.52 -10.99 -0.13
C ALA A 19 1.19 -11.72 0.14
N VAL A 20 0.07 -11.01 0.31
CA VAL A 20 -1.26 -11.59 0.56
C VAL A 20 -1.67 -12.69 -0.43
N PRO A 21 -1.56 -12.53 -1.77
CA PRO A 21 -1.84 -13.60 -2.73
C PRO A 21 -1.00 -14.86 -2.52
N LEU A 22 0.18 -14.77 -1.91
CA LEU A 22 1.00 -15.94 -1.56
C LEU A 22 0.31 -16.84 -0.52
N LYS A 23 -0.74 -16.38 0.18
CA LYS A 23 -1.59 -17.25 1.02
C LYS A 23 -2.21 -18.42 0.27
N LYS A 24 -2.44 -18.28 -1.04
CA LYS A 24 -3.01 -19.34 -1.87
C LYS A 24 -1.96 -20.37 -2.29
N THR A 25 -0.68 -20.08 -2.07
CA THR A 25 0.42 -20.98 -2.41
C THR A 25 0.71 -21.94 -1.24
N GLY A 26 1.27 -23.11 -1.51
CA GLY A 26 1.54 -24.14 -0.49
C GLY A 26 2.49 -23.71 0.65
N ILE A 27 3.13 -22.54 0.54
CA ILE A 27 4.08 -22.00 1.54
C ILE A 27 3.38 -21.67 2.87
N THR A 28 2.15 -21.16 2.84
CA THR A 28 1.38 -20.84 4.06
C THR A 28 0.87 -22.07 4.80
N ARG A 29 0.74 -23.22 4.12
CA ARG A 29 0.42 -24.51 4.78
C ARG A 29 1.56 -24.99 5.67
N LYS A 30 2.81 -24.63 5.35
CA LYS A 30 4.00 -24.96 6.14
C LYS A 30 4.19 -24.05 7.36
N TYR A 31 3.65 -22.82 7.32
CA TYR A 31 3.85 -21.80 8.36
C TYR A 31 2.54 -21.05 8.69
N PRO A 32 1.74 -21.53 9.66
CA PRO A 32 0.43 -20.94 9.99
C PRO A 32 0.51 -19.52 10.57
N TRP A 33 1.66 -19.14 11.15
CA TRP A 33 1.90 -17.79 11.66
C TRP A 33 1.95 -16.75 10.53
N ILE A 34 2.50 -17.09 9.36
CA ILE A 34 2.52 -16.23 8.16
C ILE A 34 1.09 -15.96 7.69
N GLN A 35 0.23 -16.98 7.71
CA GLN A 35 -1.18 -16.82 7.34
C GLN A 35 -1.92 -15.83 8.26
N ARG A 36 -1.60 -15.82 9.56
CA ARG A 36 -2.18 -14.89 10.53
C ARG A 36 -1.70 -13.47 10.31
N ILE A 37 -0.41 -13.26 10.05
CA ILE A 37 0.17 -11.94 9.69
C ILE A 37 -0.49 -11.40 8.43
N LEU A 38 -0.54 -12.19 7.35
CA LEU A 38 -1.19 -11.78 6.09
C LEU A 38 -2.72 -11.63 6.24
N SER A 39 -3.33 -12.04 7.37
CA SER A 39 -4.75 -11.79 7.68
C SER A 39 -4.99 -10.38 8.18
N LEU A 40 -3.94 -9.75 8.72
CA LEU A 40 -3.95 -8.37 9.19
C LEU A 40 -3.66 -7.39 8.04
N HIS A 41 -3.77 -7.81 6.78
CA HIS A 41 -3.59 -6.96 5.60
C HIS A 41 -4.34 -5.63 5.68
N ILE A 42 -5.57 -5.63 6.21
CA ILE A 42 -6.37 -4.41 6.39
C ILE A 42 -5.66 -3.43 7.35
N TRP A 43 -5.10 -3.94 8.45
CA TRP A 43 -4.34 -3.13 9.41
C TRP A 43 -3.05 -2.60 8.78
N PHE A 44 -2.35 -3.40 7.98
CA PHE A 44 -1.18 -2.95 7.25
C PHE A 44 -1.52 -1.85 6.23
N GLY A 45 -2.65 -1.95 5.54
CA GLY A 45 -3.15 -0.88 4.67
C GLY A 45 -3.41 0.43 5.42
N TRP A 46 -4.04 0.37 6.59
CA TRP A 46 -4.24 1.54 7.46
C TRP A 46 -2.92 2.17 7.92
N LEU A 47 -1.99 1.34 8.41
CA LEU A 47 -0.68 1.81 8.83
C LEU A 47 0.10 2.44 7.66
N LEU A 48 0.03 1.85 6.46
CA LEU A 48 0.65 2.38 5.25
C LEU A 48 0.14 3.80 4.93
N VAL A 49 -1.18 4.03 5.02
CA VAL A 49 -1.79 5.36 4.82
C VAL A 49 -1.30 6.35 5.88
N MET A 50 -1.27 5.94 7.15
CA MET A 50 -0.85 6.81 8.26
C MET A 50 0.62 7.21 8.15
N PHE A 51 1.52 6.23 7.93
CA PHE A 51 2.95 6.51 7.76
C PHE A 51 3.24 7.25 6.45
N GLY A 52 2.51 6.96 5.37
CA GLY A 52 2.62 7.71 4.11
C GLY A 52 2.23 9.19 4.28
N CYS A 53 1.18 9.46 5.06
CA CYS A 53 0.78 10.83 5.41
C CYS A 53 1.88 11.54 6.22
N TRP A 54 2.38 10.87 7.27
CA TRP A 54 3.45 11.43 8.09
C TRP A 54 4.72 11.71 7.28
N HIS A 55 5.11 10.78 6.39
CA HIS A 55 6.21 10.96 5.46
C HIS A 55 6.01 12.20 4.57
N GLY A 56 4.79 12.41 4.06
CA GLY A 56 4.44 13.59 3.28
C GLY A 56 4.53 14.89 4.08
N ILE A 57 4.11 14.90 5.35
CA ILE A 57 4.21 16.07 6.24
C ILE A 57 5.68 16.40 6.52
N VAL A 58 6.49 15.38 6.83
CA VAL A 58 7.93 15.53 7.13
C VAL A 58 8.73 15.95 5.89
N SER A 59 8.32 15.52 4.69
CA SER A 59 9.01 15.83 3.43
C SER A 59 8.64 17.19 2.82
N GLY A 60 8.07 18.12 3.60
CA GLY A 60 7.54 19.45 3.22
C GLY A 60 7.97 20.03 1.87
N LYS A 61 7.09 20.59 1.02
CA LYS A 61 7.35 21.34 -0.24
C LYS A 61 8.37 20.80 -1.29
N ALA A 62 8.92 19.60 -1.17
CA ALA A 62 9.74 19.02 -2.25
C ALA A 62 8.94 18.90 -3.57
N PRO A 63 9.56 19.02 -4.76
CA PRO A 63 8.88 18.90 -6.05
C PRO A 63 8.19 17.53 -6.23
N ALA A 64 8.76 16.47 -5.65
CA ALA A 64 8.15 15.14 -5.60
C ALA A 64 6.87 15.05 -4.74
N MET A 65 6.48 16.11 -4.01
CA MET A 65 5.31 16.11 -3.13
C MET A 65 3.98 15.97 -3.89
N ILE A 66 3.89 16.46 -5.14
CA ILE A 66 2.65 16.37 -5.93
C ILE A 66 2.35 14.90 -6.29
N SER A 67 3.35 14.16 -6.75
CA SER A 67 3.20 12.73 -7.07
C SER A 67 2.92 11.91 -5.82
N GLY A 68 3.53 12.26 -4.68
CA GLY A 68 3.27 11.61 -3.39
C GLY A 68 1.85 11.83 -2.88
N LYS A 69 1.33 13.06 -2.97
CA LYS A 69 -0.07 13.37 -2.61
C LYS A 69 -1.08 12.62 -3.48
N LEU A 70 -0.85 12.58 -4.79
CA LEU A 70 -1.69 11.83 -5.72
C LEU A 70 -1.71 10.33 -5.38
N ALA A 71 -0.53 9.73 -5.19
CA ALA A 71 -0.41 8.33 -4.78
C ALA A 71 -1.16 8.06 -3.47
N TRP A 72 -1.02 8.95 -2.49
CA TRP A 72 -1.68 8.82 -1.19
C TRP A 72 -3.21 8.95 -1.28
N MET A 73 -3.73 9.91 -2.06
CA MET A 73 -5.18 10.08 -2.27
C MET A 73 -5.80 8.86 -2.95
N VAL A 74 -5.13 8.29 -3.95
CA VAL A 74 -5.55 7.04 -4.60
C VAL A 74 -5.55 5.88 -3.61
N LEU A 75 -4.49 5.76 -2.81
CA LEU A 75 -4.37 4.73 -1.77
C LEU A 75 -5.52 4.82 -0.74
N LEU A 76 -5.82 6.04 -0.28
CA LEU A 76 -6.86 6.29 0.72
C LEU A 76 -8.26 6.02 0.17
N GLY A 77 -8.56 6.53 -1.03
CA GLY A 77 -9.82 6.26 -1.72
C GLY A 77 -10.03 4.76 -1.96
N PHE A 78 -8.98 4.07 -2.39
CA PHE A 78 -9.02 2.62 -2.58
C PHE A 78 -9.31 1.86 -1.27
N MET A 79 -8.73 2.31 -0.17
CA MET A 79 -8.89 1.65 1.12
C MET A 79 -10.32 1.86 1.66
N ILE A 80 -10.93 3.03 1.45
CA ILE A 80 -12.36 3.29 1.74
C ILE A 80 -13.25 2.39 0.86
N VAL A 81 -12.99 2.33 -0.45
CA VAL A 81 -13.76 1.46 -1.35
C VAL A 81 -13.63 -0.02 -0.95
N SER A 82 -12.44 -0.41 -0.49
CA SER A 82 -12.15 -1.76 -0.02
C SER A 82 -12.84 -2.09 1.31
N THR A 83 -13.06 -1.13 2.20
CA THR A 83 -13.82 -1.36 3.45
C THR A 83 -15.32 -1.33 3.22
N VAL A 84 -15.81 -0.55 2.24
CA VAL A 84 -17.23 -0.47 1.82
C VAL A 84 -17.59 -1.57 0.80
N GLN A 85 -16.77 -2.63 0.74
CA GLN A 85 -16.90 -3.83 -0.09
C GLN A 85 -18.28 -4.50 -0.10
N SER A 86 -19.17 -4.20 0.84
CA SER A 86 -20.56 -4.69 0.82
C SER A 86 -21.37 -4.21 -0.40
N LYS A 87 -20.98 -3.09 -1.04
CA LYS A 87 -21.69 -2.52 -2.19
C LYS A 87 -21.19 -3.00 -3.55
N ILE A 88 -19.97 -3.54 -3.63
CA ILE A 88 -19.35 -3.98 -4.89
C ILE A 88 -19.44 -5.50 -4.97
N GLY A 89 -20.07 -6.02 -6.03
CA GLY A 89 -20.30 -7.46 -6.18
C GLY A 89 -19.02 -8.30 -6.01
N LYS A 90 -19.12 -9.38 -5.22
CA LYS A 90 -18.00 -10.27 -4.81
C LYS A 90 -17.13 -10.80 -5.97
N LYS A 91 -17.69 -10.88 -7.19
CA LYS A 91 -16.99 -11.33 -8.41
C LYS A 91 -16.05 -10.26 -9.02
N CYS A 92 -16.43 -8.99 -8.96
CA CYS A 92 -15.65 -7.89 -9.56
C CYS A 92 -14.58 -7.34 -8.62
N MET A 93 -14.83 -7.42 -7.31
CA MET A 93 -13.93 -6.93 -6.25
C MET A 93 -12.47 -7.38 -6.40
N PRO A 94 -12.13 -8.67 -6.60
CA PRO A 94 -10.73 -9.09 -6.70
C PRO A 94 -10.02 -8.53 -7.95
N LYS A 95 -10.75 -8.30 -9.06
CA LYS A 95 -10.20 -7.69 -10.28
C LYS A 95 -9.93 -6.21 -10.09
N VAL A 96 -10.88 -5.50 -9.49
CA VAL A 96 -10.74 -4.07 -9.15
C VAL A 96 -9.61 -3.88 -8.14
N HIS A 97 -9.56 -4.72 -7.11
CA HIS A 97 -8.51 -4.67 -6.10
C HIS A 97 -7.12 -4.91 -6.69
N GLY A 98 -6.96 -5.90 -7.56
CA GLY A 98 -5.71 -6.15 -8.28
C GLY A 98 -5.31 -5.00 -9.20
N GLY A 99 -6.24 -4.46 -9.99
CA GLY A 99 -5.97 -3.35 -10.91
C GLY A 99 -5.54 -2.07 -10.19
N VAL A 100 -6.24 -1.69 -9.12
CA VAL A 100 -5.87 -0.51 -8.33
C VAL A 100 -4.57 -0.74 -7.55
N SER A 101 -4.31 -1.97 -7.09
CA SER A 101 -3.03 -2.31 -6.47
C SER A 101 -1.85 -2.10 -7.44
N LEU A 102 -2.00 -2.51 -8.71
CA LEU A 102 -1.01 -2.23 -9.75
C LEU A 102 -0.83 -0.73 -9.99
N LEU A 103 -1.94 0.02 -10.05
CA LEU A 103 -1.90 1.47 -10.22
C LEU A 103 -1.15 2.15 -9.07
N VAL A 104 -1.42 1.74 -7.82
CA VAL A 104 -0.73 2.23 -6.62
C VAL A 104 0.76 1.92 -6.67
N ILE A 105 1.15 0.69 -7.02
CA ILE A 105 2.57 0.34 -7.17
C ILE A 105 3.24 1.24 -8.22
N GLY A 106 2.60 1.42 -9.37
CA GLY A 106 3.11 2.29 -10.44
C GLY A 106 3.28 3.73 -9.96
N LEU A 107 2.28 4.29 -9.25
CA LEU A 107 2.34 5.64 -8.69
C LEU A 107 3.46 5.78 -7.64
N VAL A 108 3.63 4.78 -6.77
CA VAL A 108 4.71 4.76 -5.76
C VAL A 108 6.09 4.67 -6.43
N ALA A 109 6.22 3.82 -7.46
CA ALA A 109 7.46 3.71 -8.24
C ALA A 109 7.79 5.02 -8.96
N LEU A 110 6.80 5.65 -9.59
CA LEU A 110 6.95 6.97 -10.20
C LEU A 110 7.35 8.02 -9.17
N HIS A 111 6.72 8.05 -8.00
CA HIS A 111 7.10 8.97 -6.93
C HIS A 111 8.54 8.75 -6.46
N ALA A 112 8.97 7.49 -6.29
CA ALA A 112 10.33 7.14 -5.91
C ALA A 112 11.36 7.56 -6.97
N ILE A 113 11.08 7.30 -8.26
CA ILE A 113 11.94 7.72 -9.38
C ILE A 113 12.00 9.24 -9.45
N HIS A 114 10.85 9.91 -9.34
CA HIS A 114 10.78 11.38 -9.41
C HIS A 114 11.55 12.01 -8.25
N GLY A 115 11.46 11.45 -7.04
CA GLY A 115 12.25 11.88 -5.89
C GLY A 115 13.74 11.53 -5.97
N LEU A 116 14.15 10.60 -6.84
CA LEU A 116 15.54 10.30 -7.18
C LEU A 116 16.10 11.24 -8.26
N MET A 117 15.23 11.73 -9.15
CA MET A 117 15.58 12.62 -10.26
C MET A 117 15.55 14.11 -9.89
N THR A 118 14.87 14.50 -8.81
CA THR A 118 14.81 15.88 -8.29
C THR A 118 15.74 16.08 -7.10
#